data_AF-A0A1Y2IIK4-F1
#
_entry.id   AF-A0A1Y2IIK4-F1
#
_cell.length_a   1.000
_cell.length_b   1.000
_cell.length_c   1.000
_cell.angle_alpha   90.00
_cell.angle_beta   90.00
_cell.angle_gamma   90.00
#
_symmetry.space_group_name_H-M   'P 1'
#
loop_
_entity.id
_entity.type
_entity.pdbx_description
1 polymer ?
#
loop_
_entity_poly.entity_id
_entity_poly.type
_entity_poly.pdbx_seq_one_letter_code
_entity_poly.pdbx_strand_id
1 'polypeptide(L)'
;RVAHLYLSSRNVLGSGNHSFVYRAPLEVRLDPSSPARSRVRVAVKTADPVCGAHGMLWQEARMYNTFPKEFMEDTVRTVEVPRDIQRTEVIPAVVPKFFGFYVPVLPNGEVFRESHERSCGRYNDATCSVDWPTPILLVEECGNPIEPWYLEREQRYEIHNLWGRLHNLGFFHGSPYPRNMLVQPGPLSAPREQRSMDSPSFRIIDFGRGDTVLLGCRKHWIDDWIKEEKSRVKRELRL
;
A
#
# COMPACT_ATOMS: atom_id res chain seq x y z
N ARG A 1 -23.99 -2.89 -6.73
CA ARG A 1 -23.67 -1.80 -5.76
C ARG A 1 -22.97 -0.70 -6.55
N VAL A 2 -23.35 0.57 -6.39
CA VAL A 2 -22.71 1.70 -7.09
C VAL A 2 -21.94 2.53 -6.06
N ALA A 3 -20.67 2.79 -6.34
CA ALA A 3 -19.82 3.70 -5.57
C ALA A 3 -19.42 4.88 -6.47
N HIS A 4 -19.19 6.05 -5.88
CA HIS A 4 -18.80 7.25 -6.61
C HIS A 4 -17.42 7.71 -6.16
N LEU A 5 -16.51 7.90 -7.13
CA LEU A 5 -15.16 8.40 -6.92
C LEU A 5 -15.03 9.76 -7.62
N TYR A 6 -14.61 10.79 -6.88
CA TYR A 6 -14.53 12.14 -7.41
C TYR A 6 -13.07 12.54 -7.60
N LEU A 7 -12.59 12.49 -8.86
CA LEU A 7 -11.22 12.83 -9.23
C LEU A 7 -11.13 14.25 -9.79
N SER A 8 -10.04 14.94 -9.46
CA SER A 8 -9.72 16.27 -9.97
C SER A 8 -8.21 16.38 -10.12
N SER A 9 -7.75 16.97 -11.23
CA SER A 9 -6.34 17.28 -11.45
C SER A 9 -5.75 18.23 -10.41
N ARG A 10 -6.60 18.94 -9.65
CA ARG A 10 -6.17 19.81 -8.55
C ARG A 10 -5.88 19.05 -7.24
N ASN A 11 -6.27 17.78 -7.14
CA ASN A 11 -6.13 16.98 -5.92
C ASN A 11 -4.96 15.99 -6.00
N VAL A 12 -3.94 16.27 -6.81
CA VAL A 12 -2.74 15.43 -6.89
C VAL A 12 -2.02 15.46 -5.53
N LEU A 13 -1.79 14.28 -4.96
CA LEU A 13 -0.96 14.08 -3.77
C LEU A 13 0.52 13.96 -4.13
N GLY A 14 0.80 13.39 -5.31
CA GLY A 14 2.15 13.25 -5.82
C GLY A 14 2.18 12.53 -7.16
N SER A 15 3.35 12.58 -7.79
CA SER A 15 3.70 11.80 -8.97
C SER A 15 4.95 10.99 -8.65
N GLY A 16 4.89 9.69 -8.87
CA GLY A 16 6.07 8.81 -8.88
C GLY A 16 6.63 8.69 -10.29
N ASN A 17 7.64 7.83 -10.46
CA ASN A 17 8.24 7.54 -11.77
C ASN A 17 7.32 6.74 -12.71
N HIS A 18 6.22 6.18 -12.18
CA HIS A 18 5.35 5.25 -12.89
C HIS A 18 3.86 5.46 -12.58
N SER A 19 3.51 6.55 -11.90
CA SER A 19 2.13 6.73 -11.46
C SER A 19 1.83 8.14 -11.01
N PHE A 20 0.57 8.52 -11.15
CA PHE A 20 -0.01 9.66 -10.44
C PHE A 20 -0.83 9.19 -9.25
N VAL A 21 -0.77 9.94 -8.15
CA VAL A 21 -1.54 9.69 -6.95
C VAL A 21 -2.43 10.89 -6.66
N TYR A 22 -3.72 10.66 -6.49
CA TYR A 22 -4.72 11.67 -6.20
C TYR A 22 -5.39 11.40 -4.86
N ARG A 23 -5.78 12.48 -4.18
CA ARG A 23 -6.71 12.43 -3.06
C ARG A 23 -8.13 12.52 -3.62
N ALA A 24 -8.98 11.55 -3.30
CA ALA A 24 -10.38 11.57 -3.71
C ALA A 24 -11.31 11.16 -2.56
N PRO A 25 -12.50 11.78 -2.44
CA PRO A 25 -13.57 11.19 -1.67
C PRO A 25 -14.17 9.99 -2.44
N LEU A 26 -14.36 8.89 -1.71
CA LEU A 26 -15.08 7.69 -2.15
C LEU A 26 -16.37 7.59 -1.35
N GLU A 27 -17.50 7.63 -2.05
CA GLU A 27 -18.82 7.38 -1.45
C GLU A 27 -19.26 5.94 -1.69
N VAL A 28 -19.48 5.22 -0.59
CA VAL A 28 -19.93 3.83 -0.60
C VAL A 28 -21.29 3.75 0.10
N ARG A 29 -22.23 3.03 -0.54
CA ARG A 29 -23.49 2.64 0.10
C ARG A 29 -23.24 1.44 1.00
N LEU A 30 -23.56 1.59 2.29
CA LEU A 30 -23.35 0.53 3.29
C LEU A 30 -24.31 -0.64 3.08
N ASP A 31 -25.54 -0.34 2.65
CA ASP A 31 -26.58 -1.31 2.31
C ASP A 31 -27.29 -0.85 1.02
N PRO A 32 -27.51 -1.72 0.01
CA PRO A 32 -28.29 -1.40 -1.18
C PRO A 32 -29.69 -0.83 -0.90
N SER A 33 -30.31 -1.23 0.21
CA SER A 33 -31.65 -0.81 0.64
C SER A 33 -31.66 0.47 1.48
N SER A 34 -30.49 0.93 1.95
CA SER A 34 -30.37 2.11 2.81
C SER A 34 -29.92 3.35 2.02
N PRO A 35 -30.48 4.54 2.32
CA PRO A 35 -29.93 5.79 1.81
C PRO A 35 -28.60 6.17 2.48
N ALA A 36 -28.21 5.50 3.57
CA ALA A 36 -26.99 5.80 4.30
C ALA A 36 -25.73 5.59 3.43
N ARG A 37 -24.96 6.67 3.27
CA ARG A 37 -23.67 6.68 2.57
C ARG A 37 -22.56 6.90 3.58
N SER A 38 -21.49 6.13 3.46
CA SER A 38 -20.23 6.46 4.09
C SER A 38 -19.34 7.14 3.06
N ARG A 39 -18.73 8.26 3.45
CA ARG A 39 -17.74 8.96 2.62
C ARG A 39 -16.39 8.83 3.30
N VAL A 40 -15.48 8.13 2.63
CA VAL A 40 -14.10 7.95 3.08
C VAL A 40 -13.17 8.69 2.13
N ARG A 41 -11.99 9.07 2.63
CA ARG A 41 -10.93 9.64 1.81
C ARG A 41 -9.98 8.53 1.39
N VAL A 42 -9.66 8.45 0.11
CA VAL A 42 -8.76 7.44 -0.46
C VAL A 42 -7.63 8.11 -1.23
N ALA A 43 -6.50 7.42 -1.29
CA ALA A 43 -5.48 7.65 -2.30
C ALA A 43 -5.83 6.83 -3.54
N VAL A 44 -5.86 7.50 -4.68
CA VAL A 44 -6.15 6.93 -6.00
C VAL A 44 -4.87 6.90 -6.79
N LYS A 45 -4.37 5.72 -7.11
CA LYS A 45 -3.16 5.56 -7.94
C LYS A 45 -3.56 5.15 -9.35
N THR A 46 -3.02 5.87 -10.33
CA THR A 46 -3.17 5.59 -11.77
C THR A 46 -1.80 5.40 -12.40
N ALA A 47 -1.72 4.64 -13.48
CA ALA A 47 -0.47 4.41 -14.18
C ALA A 47 -0.10 5.60 -15.09
N ASP A 48 1.20 5.82 -15.26
CA ASP A 48 1.72 6.68 -16.33
C ASP A 48 1.48 6.03 -17.70
N PRO A 49 1.47 6.80 -18.82
CA PRO A 49 1.21 6.30 -20.16
C PRO A 49 2.42 5.53 -20.75
N VAL A 50 3.00 4.62 -19.97
CA VAL A 50 4.08 3.70 -20.36
C VAL A 50 3.74 2.29 -19.91
N CYS A 51 4.06 1.28 -20.71
CA CYS A 51 3.59 -0.09 -20.45
C CYS A 51 4.07 -0.67 -19.11
N GLY A 52 5.30 -0.36 -18.67
CA GLY A 52 5.84 -0.81 -17.39
C GLY A 52 5.09 -0.24 -16.18
N ALA A 53 4.56 0.98 -16.29
CA ALA A 53 3.74 1.59 -15.25
C ALA A 53 2.43 0.84 -15.02
N HIS A 54 1.77 0.42 -16.10
CA HIS A 54 0.58 -0.44 -16.01
C HIS A 54 0.94 -1.78 -15.37
N GLY A 55 2.04 -2.41 -15.78
CA GLY A 55 2.55 -3.65 -15.20
C GLY A 55 2.80 -3.55 -13.69
N MET A 56 3.46 -2.47 -13.24
CA MET A 56 3.68 -2.21 -11.81
C MET A 56 2.38 -1.99 -11.04
N LEU A 57 1.42 -1.25 -11.60
CA LEU A 57 0.15 -1.01 -10.92
C LEU A 57 -0.66 -2.32 -10.75
N TRP A 58 -0.65 -3.19 -11.77
CA TRP A 58 -1.22 -4.53 -11.68
C TRP A 58 -0.52 -5.38 -10.63
N GLN A 59 0.82 -5.36 -10.57
CA GLN A 59 1.57 -6.11 -9.58
C GLN A 59 1.29 -5.60 -8.16
N GLU A 60 1.22 -4.29 -7.97
CA GLU A 60 0.86 -3.70 -6.68
C GLU A 60 -0.54 -4.12 -6.23
N ALA A 61 -1.52 -4.11 -7.15
CA ALA A 61 -2.87 -4.60 -6.87
C ALA A 61 -2.90 -6.08 -6.48
N ARG A 62 -2.09 -6.92 -7.15
CA ARG A 62 -1.94 -8.35 -6.78
C ARG A 62 -1.39 -8.49 -5.38
N MET A 63 -0.35 -7.74 -5.03
CA MET A 63 0.23 -7.73 -3.68
C MET A 63 -0.82 -7.36 -2.62
N TYR A 64 -1.56 -6.25 -2.83
CA TYR A 64 -2.63 -5.86 -1.90
C TYR A 64 -3.71 -6.94 -1.76
N ASN A 65 -4.12 -7.58 -2.85
CA ASN A 65 -5.11 -8.65 -2.81
C ASN A 65 -4.60 -9.93 -2.11
N THR A 66 -3.28 -10.07 -1.93
CA THR A 66 -2.66 -11.23 -1.26
C THR A 66 -2.37 -10.98 0.23
N PHE A 67 -2.25 -9.73 0.67
CA PHE A 67 -1.98 -9.45 2.08
C PHE A 67 -3.10 -9.97 3.00
N PRO A 68 -2.74 -10.55 4.16
CA PRO A 68 -3.72 -10.83 5.20
C PRO A 68 -4.43 -9.55 5.65
N LYS A 69 -5.69 -9.67 6.03
CA LYS A 69 -6.49 -8.51 6.45
C LYS A 69 -5.87 -7.81 7.67
N GLU A 70 -5.26 -8.54 8.60
CA GLU A 70 -4.58 -7.95 9.76
C GLU A 70 -3.36 -7.07 9.43
N PHE A 71 -2.87 -7.07 8.19
CA PHE A 71 -1.84 -6.13 7.75
C PHE A 71 -2.39 -4.76 7.38
N MET A 72 -3.70 -4.66 7.16
CA MET A 72 -4.39 -3.45 6.73
C MET A 72 -5.15 -2.74 7.86
N GLU A 73 -5.26 -3.38 9.02
CA GLU A 73 -5.98 -2.86 10.18
C GLU A 73 -5.10 -2.94 11.44
N ASP A 74 -5.21 -1.94 12.31
CA ASP A 74 -4.63 -2.05 13.64
C ASP A 74 -5.43 -3.11 14.42
N THR A 75 -4.73 -4.07 15.02
CA THR A 75 -5.36 -5.18 15.76
C THR A 75 -4.98 -5.10 17.23
N VAL A 76 -5.85 -5.58 18.11
CA VAL A 76 -5.56 -5.65 19.56
C VAL A 76 -5.25 -7.10 19.91
N ARG A 77 -4.10 -7.34 20.53
CA ARG A 77 -3.74 -8.64 21.08
C ARG A 77 -3.75 -8.57 22.60
N THR A 78 -4.46 -9.49 23.24
CA THR A 78 -4.36 -9.70 24.69
C THR A 78 -3.13 -10.54 24.97
N VAL A 79 -2.22 -10.03 25.80
CA VAL A 79 -1.04 -10.78 26.25
C VAL A 79 -1.33 -11.30 27.65
N GLU A 80 -1.25 -12.61 27.82
CA GLU A 80 -1.29 -13.25 29.12
C GLU A 80 0.05 -13.03 29.82
N VAL A 81 0.03 -12.24 30.90
CA VAL A 81 1.21 -12.00 31.74
C VAL A 81 1.04 -12.77 33.04
N PRO A 82 2.08 -13.42 33.59
CA PRO A 82 1.98 -14.03 34.91
C PRO A 82 1.68 -12.96 35.97
N ARG A 83 0.58 -13.17 36.72
CA ARG A 83 -0.07 -12.30 37.74
C ARG A 83 -1.08 -11.29 37.16
N ASP A 84 -2.36 -11.68 37.15
CA ASP A 84 -3.62 -10.90 37.15
C ASP A 84 -3.74 -9.55 36.40
N ILE A 85 -2.80 -9.20 35.52
CA ILE A 85 -2.81 -7.98 34.71
C ILE A 85 -2.89 -8.41 33.25
N GLN A 86 -4.10 -8.35 32.69
CA GLN A 86 -4.27 -8.44 31.24
C GLN A 86 -3.73 -7.17 30.61
N ARG A 87 -2.67 -7.28 29.82
CA ARG A 87 -2.14 -6.16 29.02
C ARG A 87 -2.60 -6.33 27.58
N THR A 88 -3.34 -5.35 27.07
CA THR A 88 -3.66 -5.26 25.65
C THR A 88 -2.55 -4.51 24.91
N GLU A 89 -2.04 -5.11 23.84
CA GLU A 89 -1.06 -4.53 22.95
C GLU A 89 -1.72 -4.24 21.60
N VAL A 90 -1.58 -3.01 21.11
CA VAL A 90 -2.02 -2.64 19.76
C VAL A 90 -0.92 -3.04 18.79
N ILE A 91 -1.26 -3.89 17.82
CA ILE A 91 -0.42 -4.28 16.71
C ILE A 91 -0.78 -3.35 15.54
N PRO A 92 0.11 -2.43 15.13
CA PRO A 92 -0.20 -1.46 14.06
C PRO A 92 -0.40 -2.14 12.72
N ALA A 93 -1.18 -1.58 11.80
CA ALA A 93 -1.19 -2.11 10.43
C ALA A 93 0.15 -1.88 9.72
N VAL A 94 0.51 -2.78 8.81
CA VAL A 94 1.77 -2.76 8.06
C VAL A 94 1.62 -1.97 6.76
N VAL A 95 0.50 -2.16 6.06
CA VAL A 95 0.22 -1.63 4.73
C VAL A 95 -1.11 -0.87 4.73
N PRO A 96 -1.36 0.01 3.74
CA PRO A 96 -2.64 0.69 3.58
C PRO A 96 -3.83 -0.26 3.51
N LYS A 97 -5.01 0.20 3.95
CA LYS A 97 -6.28 -0.47 3.60
C LYS A 97 -6.46 -0.52 2.09
N PHE A 98 -6.82 -1.69 1.58
CA PHE A 98 -7.13 -1.92 0.16
C PHE A 98 -8.63 -1.79 -0.09
N PHE A 99 -9.05 -0.79 -0.86
CA PHE A 99 -10.45 -0.57 -1.23
C PHE A 99 -10.83 -1.24 -2.54
N GLY A 100 -9.85 -1.54 -3.38
CA GLY A 100 -10.04 -2.32 -4.60
C GLY A 100 -9.15 -1.88 -5.75
N PHE A 101 -9.12 -2.71 -6.78
CA PHE A 101 -8.46 -2.45 -8.05
C PHE A 101 -9.50 -2.52 -9.17
N TYR A 102 -9.64 -1.42 -9.91
CA TYR A 102 -10.69 -1.23 -10.89
C TYR A 102 -10.07 -1.11 -12.26
N VAL A 103 -10.59 -1.89 -13.20
CA VAL A 103 -10.01 -2.05 -14.53
C VAL A 103 -10.99 -1.53 -15.59
N PRO A 104 -10.48 -0.92 -16.67
CA PRO A 104 -11.34 -0.46 -17.75
C PRO A 104 -12.10 -1.63 -18.39
N VAL A 105 -13.37 -1.40 -18.70
CA VAL A 105 -14.22 -2.35 -19.44
C VAL A 105 -14.44 -1.77 -20.83
N LEU A 106 -14.15 -2.57 -21.85
CA LEU A 106 -14.35 -2.23 -23.25
C LEU A 106 -15.85 -2.19 -23.59
N PRO A 107 -16.26 -1.54 -24.70
CA PRO A 107 -17.67 -1.49 -25.11
C PRO A 107 -18.34 -2.86 -25.29
N ASN A 108 -17.54 -3.90 -25.58
CA ASN A 108 -18.00 -5.29 -25.70
C ASN A 108 -18.18 -6.02 -24.34
N GLY A 109 -17.92 -5.34 -23.22
CA GLY A 109 -18.02 -5.90 -21.87
C GLY A 109 -16.76 -6.64 -21.39
N GLU A 110 -15.73 -6.76 -22.21
CA GLU A 110 -14.47 -7.40 -21.82
C GLU A 110 -13.60 -6.45 -21.00
N VAL A 111 -12.80 -7.03 -20.09
CA VAL A 111 -11.83 -6.26 -19.32
C VAL A 111 -10.63 -5.95 -20.20
N PHE A 112 -10.23 -4.68 -20.25
CA PHE A 112 -8.98 -4.29 -20.88
C PHE A 112 -7.79 -4.86 -20.09
N ARG A 113 -7.02 -5.76 -20.73
CA ARG A 113 -5.85 -6.44 -20.14
C ARG A 113 -4.62 -6.42 -21.04
N GLU A 114 -4.56 -5.46 -21.96
CA GLU A 114 -3.38 -5.35 -22.83
C GLU A 114 -2.12 -5.27 -21.98
N SER A 115 -1.16 -6.10 -22.36
CA SER A 115 0.20 -6.06 -21.86
C SER A 115 1.10 -6.15 -23.08
N HIS A 116 2.12 -5.28 -23.11
CA HIS A 116 2.98 -5.14 -24.28
C HIS A 116 3.76 -6.44 -24.50
N GLU A 117 4.24 -6.68 -25.72
CA GLU A 117 4.94 -7.92 -26.07
C GLU A 117 6.02 -8.29 -25.04
N ARG A 118 6.21 -9.61 -24.82
CA ARG A 118 7.18 -10.21 -23.88
C ARG A 118 8.64 -9.74 -24.09
N SER A 119 8.92 -9.01 -25.18
CA SER A 119 10.23 -8.50 -25.59
C SER A 119 10.56 -7.09 -25.05
N CYS A 120 9.60 -6.28 -24.57
CA CYS A 120 9.90 -4.94 -24.01
C CYS A 120 10.42 -5.07 -22.56
N GLY A 121 11.75 -5.22 -22.42
CA GLY A 121 12.49 -5.11 -21.16
C GLY A 121 12.09 -6.09 -20.04
N ARG A 122 12.71 -5.98 -18.85
CA ARG A 122 12.08 -6.57 -17.66
C ARG A 122 10.76 -5.85 -17.47
N TYR A 123 9.65 -6.58 -17.52
CA TYR A 123 8.24 -6.13 -17.53
C TYR A 123 7.92 -4.87 -16.69
N ASN A 124 8.64 -4.62 -15.60
CA ASN A 124 8.40 -3.51 -14.69
C ASN A 124 9.11 -2.19 -15.10
N ASP A 125 10.25 -2.22 -15.78
CA ASP A 125 11.03 -1.00 -16.12
C ASP A 125 10.89 -0.55 -17.57
N ALA A 126 9.93 -1.15 -18.28
CA ALA A 126 9.63 -0.84 -19.66
C ALA A 126 9.03 0.56 -19.82
N THR A 127 9.60 1.36 -20.72
CA THR A 127 9.21 2.76 -20.98
C THR A 127 8.52 2.95 -22.33
N CYS A 128 8.12 1.86 -22.99
CA CYS A 128 7.35 1.88 -24.24
C CYS A 128 6.08 2.73 -24.01
N SER A 129 5.92 3.83 -24.76
CA SER A 129 4.75 4.73 -24.65
C SER A 129 3.47 4.03 -25.11
N VAL A 130 2.37 4.22 -24.40
CA VAL A 130 1.07 3.58 -24.69
C VAL A 130 -0.09 4.55 -24.48
N ASP A 131 -1.18 4.34 -25.20
CA ASP A 131 -2.44 5.09 -25.11
C ASP A 131 -3.54 4.31 -24.37
N TRP A 132 -3.14 3.33 -23.58
CA TRP A 132 -4.06 2.44 -22.87
C TRP A 132 -4.87 3.15 -21.79
N PRO A 133 -6.14 2.76 -21.57
CA PRO A 133 -6.88 3.25 -20.42
C PRO A 133 -6.22 2.77 -19.12
N THR A 134 -6.05 3.69 -18.16
CA THR A 134 -5.42 3.37 -16.86
C THR A 134 -6.39 2.61 -15.95
N PRO A 135 -5.96 1.48 -15.35
CA PRO A 135 -6.59 0.96 -14.15
C PRO A 135 -6.49 1.96 -13.00
N ILE A 136 -7.32 1.75 -11.98
CA ILE A 136 -7.38 2.57 -10.77
C ILE A 136 -7.17 1.67 -9.55
N LEU A 137 -6.15 1.99 -8.75
CA LEU A 137 -5.92 1.37 -7.45
C LEU A 137 -6.39 2.31 -6.34
N LEU A 138 -7.30 1.83 -5.48
CA LEU A 138 -7.82 2.57 -4.34
C LEU A 138 -7.26 2.02 -3.02
N VAL A 139 -6.53 2.85 -2.30
CA VAL A 139 -5.94 2.52 -0.99
C VAL A 139 -6.15 3.65 0.02
N GLU A 140 -5.88 3.36 1.29
CA GLU A 140 -5.83 4.37 2.37
C GLU A 140 -4.88 5.52 2.02
N GLU A 141 -5.26 6.75 2.35
CA GLU A 141 -4.35 7.90 2.31
C GLU A 141 -3.52 7.94 3.61
N CYS A 142 -2.25 7.53 3.54
CA CYS A 142 -1.43 7.26 4.73
C CYS A 142 -0.45 8.39 5.12
N GLY A 143 -0.74 9.64 4.74
CA GLY A 143 0.08 10.81 5.12
C GLY A 143 1.27 11.06 4.19
N ASN A 144 2.42 11.42 4.78
CA ASN A 144 3.60 11.89 4.05
C ASN A 144 4.78 10.90 4.18
N PRO A 145 5.69 10.86 3.20
CA PRO A 145 6.96 10.16 3.34
C PRO A 145 7.71 10.49 4.63
N ILE A 146 8.33 9.49 5.25
CA ILE A 146 9.24 9.73 6.37
C ILE A 146 10.52 10.41 5.90
N GLU A 147 11.13 11.16 6.81
CA GLU A 147 12.50 11.61 6.71
C GLU A 147 13.28 11.00 7.89
N PRO A 148 14.09 9.94 7.67
CA PRO A 148 14.69 9.16 8.76
C PRO A 148 15.52 9.98 9.76
N TRP A 149 16.01 11.15 9.34
CA TRP A 149 16.78 12.10 10.13
C TRP A 149 15.95 12.81 11.21
N TYR A 150 14.65 12.99 10.99
CA TYR A 150 13.75 13.65 11.93
C TYR A 150 13.00 12.68 12.83
N LEU A 151 13.21 11.38 12.64
CA LEU A 151 12.60 10.35 13.47
C LEU A 151 13.41 10.10 14.75
N GLU A 152 12.70 9.80 15.83
CA GLU A 152 13.31 9.22 17.02
C GLU A 152 13.79 7.78 16.73
N ARG A 153 14.69 7.27 17.57
CA ARG A 153 15.24 5.92 17.39
C ARG A 153 14.16 4.85 17.52
N GLU A 154 13.23 5.07 18.43
CA GLU A 154 12.09 4.22 18.74
C GLU A 154 11.14 4.14 17.53
N GLN A 155 10.84 5.29 16.91
CA GLN A 155 10.03 5.37 15.69
C GLN A 155 10.69 4.63 14.52
N ARG A 156 12.02 4.76 14.35
CA ARG A 156 12.76 3.99 13.34
C ARG A 156 12.64 2.47 13.59
N TYR A 157 12.75 2.03 14.84
CA TYR A 157 12.56 0.62 15.17
C TYR A 157 11.12 0.15 14.94
N GLU A 158 10.12 1.00 15.21
CA GLU A 158 8.73 0.69 14.90
C GLU A 158 8.53 0.41 13.41
N ILE A 159 9.05 1.28 12.55
CA ILE A 159 9.00 1.09 11.10
C ILE A 159 9.76 -0.18 10.69
N HIS A 160 10.96 -0.40 11.23
CA HIS A 160 11.73 -1.62 10.99
C HIS A 160 10.95 -2.89 11.42
N ASN A 161 10.15 -2.82 12.48
CA ASN A 161 9.30 -3.94 12.92
C ASN A 161 8.13 -4.19 11.96
N LEU A 162 7.58 -3.16 11.29
CA LEU A 162 6.61 -3.34 10.21
C LEU A 162 7.22 -4.15 9.04
N TRP A 163 8.45 -3.79 8.64
CA TRP A 163 9.20 -4.55 7.64
C TRP A 163 9.47 -5.99 8.07
N GLY A 164 9.87 -6.18 9.33
CA GLY A 164 10.06 -7.50 9.90
C GLY A 164 8.81 -8.37 9.81
N ARG A 165 7.63 -7.80 10.11
CA ARG A 165 6.34 -8.50 9.98
C ARG A 165 6.03 -8.86 8.53
N LEU A 166 6.23 -7.93 7.60
CA LEU A 166 6.08 -8.16 6.16
C LEU A 166 6.94 -9.36 5.71
N HIS A 167 8.22 -9.33 6.06
CA HIS A 167 9.19 -10.36 5.70
C HIS A 167 8.93 -11.72 6.36
N ASN A 168 8.47 -11.73 7.60
CA ASN A 168 8.18 -12.97 8.33
C ASN A 168 7.03 -13.77 7.70
N LEU A 169 6.13 -13.11 6.97
CA LEU A 169 5.08 -13.77 6.17
C LEU A 169 5.50 -14.06 4.72
N GLY A 170 6.77 -13.85 4.37
CA GLY A 170 7.27 -14.16 3.03
C GLY A 170 6.83 -13.18 1.95
N PHE A 171 6.58 -11.92 2.32
CA PHE A 171 6.37 -10.83 1.36
C PHE A 171 7.68 -10.06 1.16
N PHE A 172 8.08 -9.92 -0.09
CA PHE A 172 9.19 -9.07 -0.52
C PHE A 172 8.62 -7.80 -1.15
N HIS A 173 9.24 -6.64 -0.88
CA HIS A 173 8.77 -5.37 -1.43
C HIS A 173 9.53 -4.91 -2.67
N GLY A 174 10.86 -5.10 -2.70
CA GLY A 174 11.75 -4.73 -3.80
C GLY A 174 12.17 -3.26 -3.87
N SER A 175 11.59 -2.37 -3.05
CA SER A 175 11.86 -0.92 -3.11
C SER A 175 11.75 -0.26 -1.73
N PRO A 176 12.58 -0.65 -0.74
CA PRO A 176 12.49 -0.22 0.66
C PRO A 176 13.05 1.19 0.92
N TYR A 177 12.71 2.18 0.07
CA TYR A 177 13.19 3.55 0.24
C TYR A 177 12.31 4.35 1.20
N PRO A 178 12.84 5.39 1.89
CA PRO A 178 12.06 6.21 2.82
C PRO A 178 10.79 6.82 2.20
N ARG A 179 10.80 7.14 0.89
CA ARG A 179 9.61 7.62 0.17
C ARG A 179 8.41 6.64 0.18
N ASN A 180 8.68 5.35 0.40
CA ASN A 180 7.70 4.27 0.43
C ASN A 180 7.32 3.87 1.87
N MET A 181 7.75 4.66 2.85
CA MET A 181 7.38 4.51 4.26
C MET A 181 6.69 5.82 4.66
N LEU A 182 5.39 5.76 4.91
CA LEU A 182 4.59 6.94 5.21
C LEU A 182 4.34 7.08 6.71
N VAL A 183 4.21 8.32 7.16
CA VAL A 183 3.81 8.71 8.51
C VAL A 183 2.56 9.60 8.45
N GLN A 184 1.64 9.35 9.38
CA GLN A 184 0.44 10.15 9.59
C GLN A 184 0.16 10.33 11.10
N PRO A 185 -0.64 11.35 11.47
CA PRO A 185 -1.13 11.48 12.84
C PRO A 185 -1.86 10.20 13.28
N GLY A 186 -1.59 9.74 14.50
CA GLY A 186 -2.21 8.56 15.10
C GLY A 186 -2.72 8.83 16.52
N PRO A 187 -3.19 7.79 17.23
CA PRO A 187 -3.31 6.41 16.75
C PRO A 187 -4.48 6.26 15.78
N LEU A 188 -4.43 5.28 14.87
CA LEU A 188 -5.48 5.12 13.86
C LEU A 188 -6.77 4.50 14.41
N SER A 189 -6.72 3.98 15.64
CA SER A 189 -7.88 3.62 16.45
C SER A 189 -8.71 4.83 16.89
N ALA A 190 -8.13 6.04 16.91
CA ALA A 190 -8.84 7.27 17.25
C ALA A 190 -9.49 7.93 16.01
N PRO A 191 -10.59 8.72 16.19
CA PRO A 191 -11.12 9.61 15.16
C PRO A 191 -10.06 10.60 14.65
N ARG A 192 -10.15 11.01 13.38
CA ARG A 192 -9.10 11.82 12.72
C ARG A 192 -8.81 13.12 13.46
N GLU A 193 -9.83 13.74 14.03
CA GLU A 193 -9.77 15.00 14.76
C GLU A 193 -9.01 14.88 16.09
N GLN A 194 -8.85 13.66 16.61
CA GLN A 194 -8.15 13.35 17.86
C GLN A 194 -6.74 12.79 17.61
N ARG A 195 -6.33 12.62 16.36
CA ARG A 195 -5.02 12.11 16.01
C ARG A 195 -3.98 13.21 16.06
N SER A 196 -2.81 12.92 16.58
CA SER A 196 -1.67 13.85 16.61
C SER A 196 -0.37 13.16 16.18
N MET A 197 0.66 13.98 15.94
CA MET A 197 2.02 13.49 15.68
C MET A 197 2.77 13.09 16.96
N ASP A 198 2.16 13.26 18.14
CA ASP A 198 2.73 12.80 19.41
C ASP A 198 2.65 11.27 19.53
N SER A 199 1.70 10.66 18.81
CA SER A 199 1.54 9.22 18.67
C SER A 199 1.37 8.87 17.19
N PRO A 200 2.43 9.00 16.37
CA PRO A 200 2.34 8.83 14.93
C PRO A 200 2.01 7.37 14.56
N SER A 201 1.55 7.16 13.33
CA SER A 201 1.32 5.83 12.77
C SER A 201 1.97 5.71 11.40
N PHE A 202 2.53 4.53 11.12
CA PHE A 202 3.35 4.30 9.93
C PHE A 202 2.72 3.27 8.99
N ARG A 203 3.03 3.39 7.69
CA ARG A 203 2.58 2.46 6.63
C ARG A 203 3.67 2.24 5.59
N ILE A 204 3.78 1.03 5.08
CA ILE A 204 4.63 0.70 3.92
C ILE A 204 3.75 0.68 2.67
N ILE A 205 4.17 1.36 1.60
CA ILE A 205 3.40 1.54 0.35
C ILE A 205 4.23 1.18 -0.89
N ASP A 206 3.60 1.16 -2.07
CA ASP A 206 4.27 1.05 -3.37
C ASP A 206 4.88 -0.34 -3.64
N PHE A 207 3.99 -1.34 -3.68
CA PHE A 207 4.34 -2.75 -3.92
C PHE A 207 4.41 -3.15 -5.40
N GLY A 208 4.60 -2.19 -6.32
CA GLY A 208 4.67 -2.49 -7.76
C GLY A 208 5.85 -3.38 -8.18
N ARG A 209 6.86 -3.50 -7.31
CA ARG A 209 8.00 -4.43 -7.45
C ARG A 209 7.98 -5.58 -6.44
N GLY A 210 6.92 -5.67 -5.65
CA GLY A 210 6.79 -6.67 -4.60
C GLY A 210 6.49 -8.05 -5.17
N ASP A 211 6.81 -9.08 -4.40
CA ASP A 211 6.53 -10.46 -4.76
C ASP A 211 6.36 -11.34 -3.51
N THR A 212 5.81 -12.54 -3.70
CA THR A 212 5.66 -13.55 -2.66
C THR A 212 5.47 -14.93 -3.30
N VAL A 213 5.69 -15.99 -2.52
CA VAL A 213 5.43 -17.36 -2.95
C VAL A 213 3.97 -17.56 -3.36
N LEU A 214 3.04 -16.85 -2.73
CA LEU A 214 1.61 -16.90 -3.06
C LEU A 214 1.28 -16.38 -4.47
N LEU A 215 2.17 -15.57 -5.07
CA LEU A 215 2.03 -15.09 -6.45
C LEU A 215 2.78 -15.97 -7.46
N GLY A 216 3.31 -17.12 -7.02
CA GLY A 216 4.02 -18.09 -7.85
C GLY A 216 5.55 -17.94 -7.85
N CYS A 217 6.10 -17.04 -7.04
CA CYS A 217 7.55 -16.88 -6.92
C CYS A 217 8.19 -18.08 -6.20
N ARG A 218 9.44 -18.41 -6.58
CA ARG A 218 10.16 -19.53 -5.96
C ARG A 218 10.59 -19.14 -4.55
N LYS A 219 10.31 -20.02 -3.58
CA LYS A 219 10.61 -19.76 -2.15
C LYS A 219 12.06 -19.33 -1.89
N HIS A 220 13.05 -20.03 -2.47
CA HIS A 220 14.46 -19.68 -2.24
C HIS A 220 14.82 -18.28 -2.76
N TRP A 221 14.22 -17.83 -3.88
CA TRP A 221 14.41 -16.45 -4.36
C TRP A 221 13.83 -15.43 -3.39
N ILE A 222 12.60 -15.67 -2.91
CA ILE A 222 11.97 -14.80 -1.92
C ILE A 222 12.81 -14.73 -0.64
N ASP A 223 13.29 -15.87 -0.13
CA ASP A 223 14.09 -15.91 1.10
C ASP A 223 15.41 -15.14 0.94
N ASP A 224 16.10 -15.28 -0.21
CA ASP A 224 17.33 -14.53 -0.53
C ASP A 224 17.06 -13.02 -0.66
N TRP A 225 16.03 -12.64 -1.42
CA TRP A 225 15.66 -11.23 -1.61
C TRP A 225 15.24 -10.56 -0.30
N ILE A 226 14.49 -11.25 0.56
CA ILE A 226 14.14 -10.76 1.90
C ILE A 226 15.39 -10.55 2.75
N LYS A 227 16.35 -11.47 2.70
CA LYS A 227 17.61 -11.33 3.45
C LYS A 227 18.38 -10.08 3.05
N GLU A 228 18.48 -9.81 1.75
CA GLU A 228 19.08 -8.58 1.23
C GLU A 228 18.27 -7.33 1.61
N GLU A 229 16.94 -7.38 1.46
CA GLU A 229 16.04 -6.28 1.77
C GLU A 229 16.09 -5.87 3.25
N LYS A 230 16.21 -6.82 4.19
CA LYS A 230 16.42 -6.53 5.62
C LYS A 230 17.63 -5.64 5.87
N SER A 231 18.72 -5.88 5.16
CA SER A 231 19.94 -5.07 5.27
C SER A 231 19.75 -3.68 4.69
N ARG A 232 19.01 -3.57 3.57
CA ARG A 232 18.66 -2.30 2.94
C ARG A 232 17.75 -1.46 3.84
N VAL A 233 16.69 -2.05 4.40
CA VAL A 233 15.76 -1.37 5.32
C VAL A 233 16.51 -0.77 6.51
N LYS A 234 17.41 -1.52 7.16
CA LYS A 234 18.22 -0.99 8.27
C LYS A 234 19.04 0.23 7.85
N ARG A 235 19.70 0.16 6.68
CA ARG A 235 20.49 1.26 6.14
C ARG A 235 19.64 2.49 5.84
N GLU A 236 18.51 2.33 5.15
CA GLU A 236 17.59 3.43 4.81
C GLU A 236 16.99 4.08 6.08
N LEU A 237 16.72 3.27 7.10
CA LEU A 237 16.25 3.74 8.40
C LEU A 237 17.38 4.26 9.30
N ARG A 238 18.66 4.04 9.00
CA ARG A 238 19.81 4.42 9.86
C ARG A 238 19.83 3.69 11.21
N LEU A 239 19.59 2.38 11.18
CA LEU A 239 19.63 1.46 12.32
C LEU A 239 20.86 0.55 12.34
#